data_AF-A0A3G4VMY0-F1
#
_entry.id   AF-A0A3G4VMY0-F1
#
_cell.length_a   1.000
_cell.length_b   1.000
_cell.length_c   1.000
_cell.angle_alpha   90.00
_cell.angle_beta   90.00
_cell.angle_gamma   90.00
#
_symmetry.space_group_name_H-M   'P 1'
#
loop_
_entity.id
_entity.type
_entity.pdbx_description
1 polymer ?
#
loop_
_entity_poly.entity_id
_entity_poly.type
_entity_poly.pdbx_seq_one_letter_code
_entity_poly.pdbx_strand_id
1 'polypeptide(L)' 'MDPLLLTSLLALMGFAITLLRHILFKRQLWKLKQALLRHKQEHGINEALWDKFNTQTKAMLRFWL' A
#
# COMPACT_ATOMS: atom_id res chain seq x y z
N MET A 1 -37.59 0.80 -4.54
CA MET A 1 -36.14 0.69 -4.81
C MET A 1 -35.79 -0.78 -4.68
N ASP A 2 -35.49 -1.45 -5.79
CA ASP A 2 -35.25 -2.89 -5.80
C ASP A 2 -34.05 -3.25 -4.91
N PRO A 3 -34.20 -4.20 -3.97
CA PRO A 3 -33.13 -4.57 -3.05
C PRO A 3 -31.88 -5.08 -3.79
N LEU A 4 -32.06 -5.69 -4.97
CA LEU A 4 -30.98 -6.14 -5.86
C LEU A 4 -30.13 -4.99 -6.41
N LEU A 5 -30.72 -3.82 -6.69
CA LEU A 5 -29.98 -2.64 -7.15
C LEU A 5 -29.14 -2.06 -6.01
N LEU A 6 -29.70 -2.02 -4.80
CA LEU A 6 -29.01 -1.55 -3.59
C LEU A 6 -27.79 -2.43 -3.24
N THR A 7 -27.94 -3.76 -3.28
CA THR A 7 -26.82 -4.68 -3.03
C THR A 7 -25.73 -4.59 -4.10
N SER A 8 -26.12 -4.41 -5.36
CA SER A 8 -25.17 -4.27 -6.47
C SER A 8 -24.36 -2.98 -6.36
N LEU A 9 -25.01 -1.88 -5.98
CA LEU A 9 -24.35 -0.59 -5.70
C LEU A 9 -23.38 -0.69 -4.53
N LEU A 10 -23.76 -1.36 -3.43
CA LEU A 10 -22.86 -1.58 -2.29
C LEU A 10 -21.63 -2.40 -2.68
N ALA A 11 -21.83 -3.48 -3.45
CA ALA A 11 -20.73 -4.33 -3.91
C ALA A 11 -19.76 -3.56 -4.82
N LEU A 12 -20.29 -2.73 -5.73
CA LEU A 12 -19.49 -1.94 -6.66
C LEU A 12 -18.68 -0.86 -5.94
N MET A 13 -19.29 -0.21 -4.93
CA MET A 13 -18.62 0.74 -4.04
C MET A 13 -17.51 0.07 -3.22
N GLY A 14 -17.78 -1.09 -2.63
CA GLY A 14 -16.78 -1.87 -1.90
C GLY A 14 -15.60 -2.29 -2.78
N PHE A 15 -15.89 -2.70 -4.01
CA PHE A 15 -14.87 -3.06 -5.00
C PHE A 15 -14.02 -1.86 -5.43
N ALA A 16 -14.66 -0.71 -5.70
CA ALA A 16 -13.97 0.52 -6.06
C ALA A 16 -13.04 1.02 -4.95
N ILE A 17 -13.49 0.98 -3.69
CA ILE A 17 -12.67 1.33 -2.52
C ILE A 17 -11.47 0.39 -2.40
N THR A 18 -11.69 -0.92 -2.57
CA THR A 18 -10.62 -1.93 -2.53
C THR A 18 -9.59 -1.69 -3.63
N LEU A 19 -10.03 -1.40 -4.85
CA LEU A 19 -9.16 -1.06 -5.98
C LEU A 19 -8.32 0.20 -5.70
N LEU A 20 -8.95 1.27 -5.20
CA LEU A 20 -8.25 2.50 -4.82
C LEU A 20 -7.18 2.23 -3.76
N ARG A 21 -7.53 1.46 -2.71
CA ARG A 21 -6.58 1.08 -1.65
C ARG A 21 -5.42 0.23 -2.21
N HIS A 22 -5.70 -0.69 -3.12
CA HIS A 22 -4.69 -1.51 -3.78
C HIS A 22 -3.74 -0.67 -4.66
N ILE A 23 -4.27 0.28 -5.42
CA ILE A 23 -3.45 1.16 -6.27
C ILE A 23 -2.54 2.04 -5.39
N LEU A 24 -3.07 2.61 -4.30
CA LEU A 24 -2.30 3.41 -3.35
C LEU A 24 -1.18 2.58 -2.70
N PHE A 25 -1.50 1.37 -2.23
CA PHE A 25 -0.52 0.45 -1.65
C PHE A 25 0.60 0.13 -2.64
N LYS A 26 0.25 -0.25 -3.88
CA LYS A 26 1.23 -0.54 -4.94
C LYS A 26 2.13 0.66 -5.23
N ARG A 27 1.57 1.87 -5.25
CA ARG A 27 2.31 3.11 -5.50
C ARG A 27 3.29 3.43 -4.37
N GLN A 28 2.87 3.27 -3.12
CA GLN A 28 3.75 3.47 -1.97
C GLN A 28 4.86 2.39 -1.93
N LEU A 29 4.55 1.14 -2.27
CA LEU A 29 5.50 0.02 -2.29
C LEU A 29 6.57 0.23 -3.38
N TRP A 30 6.17 0.80 -4.51
CA TRP A 30 7.10 1.22 -5.56
C TRP A 30 8.07 2.32 -5.09
N LYS A 31 7.56 3.33 -4.37
CA LYS A 31 8.39 4.39 -3.77
C LYS A 31 9.36 3.82 -2.73
N LEU A 32 8.89 2.91 -1.87
CA LEU A 32 9.70 2.22 -0.88
C LEU A 32 10.86 1.47 -1.54
N LYS A 33 10.57 0.71 -2.60
CA LYS A 33 11.57 -0.03 -3.37
C LYS A 33 12.63 0.90 -3.97
N GLN A 34 12.22 2.02 -4.55
CA GLN A 34 13.17 3.01 -5.10
C GLN A 34 14.03 3.66 -4.01
N ALA A 35 13.44 4.01 -2.86
CA ALA A 35 14.17 4.59 -1.73
C ALA A 35 15.20 3.61 -1.17
N LEU A 36 14.84 2.32 -1.07
CA LEU A 36 15.77 1.26 -0.66
C LEU A 36 16.89 1.05 -1.67
N LEU A 37 16.58 1.07 -2.97
CA LEU A 37 17.60 0.96 -4.03
C LEU A 37 18.61 2.11 -4.00
N ARG A 38 18.15 3.36 -3.87
CA ARG A 38 19.04 4.52 -3.71
C ARG A 38 19.90 4.40 -2.46
N HIS A 39 19.28 4.10 -1.31
CA HIS A 39 20.01 4.02 -0.06
C HIS A 39 21.05 2.87 -0.08
N LYS A 40 20.72 1.74 -0.71
CA LYS A 40 21.67 0.64 -0.96
C LYS A 40 22.84 1.07 -1.85
N GLN A 41 22.60 1.90 -2.87
CA GLN A 41 23.68 2.40 -3.73
C GLN A 41 24.59 3.40 -3.02
N GLU A 42 24.04 4.26 -2.15
CA GLU A 42 24.82 5.32 -1.47
C GLU A 42 25.56 4.83 -0.23
N HIS A 43 24.96 3.92 0.54
CA HIS A 43 25.47 3.53 1.86
C HIS A 43 25.68 2.01 2.04
N GLY A 44 25.36 1.19 1.03
CA GLY A 44 25.37 -0.26 1.15
C GLY A 44 24.12 -0.81 1.89
N ILE A 45 24.15 -2.10 2.22
CA ILE A 45 23.07 -2.74 2.98
C ILE A 45 23.39 -2.62 4.47
N ASN A 46 22.79 -1.62 5.13
CA ASN A 46 23.00 -1.35 6.55
C ASN A 46 21.71 -1.51 7.37
N GLU A 47 21.84 -1.56 8.69
CA GLU A 47 20.73 -1.72 9.64
C GLU A 47 19.69 -0.58 9.53
N ALA A 48 20.13 0.63 9.19
CA ALA A 48 19.24 1.77 8.92
C ALA A 48 18.33 1.56 7.69
N LEU A 49 18.77 0.78 6.70
CA LEU A 49 17.97 0.40 5.53
C LEU A 49 16.81 -0.52 5.97
N TRP A 50 17.14 -1.48 6.85
CA TRP A 50 16.18 -2.44 7.40
C TRP A 50 15.14 -1.74 8.28
N ASP A 51 15.57 -0.80 9.12
CA ASP A 51 14.66 -0.05 9.98
C ASP A 51 13.71 0.86 9.18
N LYS A 52 14.20 1.51 8.13
CA LYS A 52 13.37 2.27 7.17
C LYS A 52 12.34 1.39 6.47
N PHE A 53 12.76 0.21 6.01
CA PHE A 53 11.85 -0.76 5.39
C PHE A 53 10.76 -1.20 6.38
N ASN A 54 11.16 -1.56 7.59
CA ASN A 54 10.24 -2.10 8.59
C ASN A 54 9.24 -1.03 9.06
N THR A 55 9.69 0.20 9.28
CA THR A 55 8.84 1.32 9.67
C THR A 55 7.80 1.67 8.60
N GLN A 56 8.21 1.78 7.34
CA GLN A 56 7.27 2.11 6.26
C GLN A 56 6.34 0.94 5.91
N THR A 57 6.83 -0.30 5.96
CA THR A 57 5.99 -1.50 5.76
C THR A 57 4.97 -1.65 6.88
N LYS A 58 5.34 -1.37 8.13
CA LYS A 58 4.43 -1.38 9.27
C LYS A 58 3.36 -0.28 9.18
N ALA A 59 3.74 0.91 8.68
CA ALA A 59 2.78 1.97 8.40
C ALA A 59 1.80 1.61 7.28
N MET A 60 2.27 0.96 6.20
CA MET A 60 1.41 0.44 5.14
C MET A 60 0.45 -0.65 5.62
N LEU A 61 0.95 -1.59 6.44
CA LEU A 61 0.14 -2.68 6.99
C LEU A 61 -0.91 -2.16 7.96
N ARG A 62 -0.59 -1.14 8.78
CA ARG A 62 -1.59 -0.42 9.59
C ARG A 62 -2.61 0.34 8.77
N PHE A 63 -2.26 0.77 7.56
CA PHE A 63 -3.23 1.33 6.63
C PHE A 63 -4.09 0.25 5.96
N TRP A 64 -3.81 -1.05 6.17
CA TRP A 64 -4.55 -2.18 5.61
C TRP A 64 -5.43 -2.90 6.64
N LEU A 65 -4.95 -3.03 7.89
CA LEU A 65 -5.73 -3.41 9.07
C LEU A 65 -6.76 -2.33 9.45
#